data_AF-A0A1H3RCP6-F1
#
_entry.id   AF-A0A1H3RCP6-F1
#
_cell.length_a   1.000
_cell.length_b   1.000
_cell.length_c   1.000
_cell.angle_alpha   90.00
_cell.angle_beta   90.00
_cell.angle_gamma   90.00
#
_symmetry.space_group_name_H-M   'P 1'
#
loop_
_entity.id
_entity.type
_entity.pdbx_description
1 polymer ?
#
loop_
_entity_poly.entity_id
_entity_poly.type
_entity_poly.pdbx_seq_one_letter_code
_entity_poly.pdbx_strand_id
1 'polypeptide(L)'
;MKKTKSPPAPKPAALTEKELAARNDAALARVDGMEDLEKLRNLMANADRMGVMPVRDAAFRRLALIQTEGEPGTIEYDALQTIFAYEQLVREELGKAKRLTRTRMKLTKSGAVNALSDFPTATAEYSAFDTLIARGLQDLTGEAVILRHADDFDSATRDKAEARLEAAKAVPEDAVTDA
;
A
#
# COMPACT_ATOMS: atom_id res chain seq x y z
N MET A 1 42.73 -9.57 23.95
CA MET A 1 41.89 -10.47 23.13
C MET A 1 41.47 -9.72 21.87
N LYS A 2 42.00 -10.11 20.69
CA LYS A 2 41.64 -9.49 19.40
C LYS A 2 40.39 -10.20 18.87
N LYS A 3 39.27 -9.48 18.72
CA LYS A 3 38.06 -10.01 18.08
C LYS A 3 38.34 -10.15 16.58
N THR A 4 38.46 -11.37 16.09
CA THR A 4 38.48 -11.69 14.66
C THR A 4 37.08 -11.46 14.10
N LYS A 5 36.93 -10.52 13.16
CA LYS A 5 35.70 -10.37 12.39
C LYS A 5 35.60 -11.56 11.45
N SER A 6 34.53 -12.35 11.56
CA SER A 6 34.20 -13.38 10.59
C SER A 6 34.04 -12.77 9.19
N PRO A 7 34.46 -13.45 8.11
CA PRO A 7 34.27 -12.95 6.76
C PRO A 7 32.78 -12.74 6.46
N PRO A 8 32.41 -11.72 5.66
CA PRO A 8 31.04 -11.59 5.17
C PRO A 8 30.66 -12.86 4.40
N ALA A 9 29.45 -13.36 4.64
CA ALA A 9 28.93 -14.54 3.96
C ALA A 9 29.06 -14.38 2.43
N PRO A 10 29.41 -15.45 1.69
CA PRO A 10 29.50 -15.39 0.24
C PRO A 10 28.17 -14.92 -0.33
N LYS A 11 28.20 -14.01 -1.32
CA LYS A 11 27.02 -13.66 -2.10
C LYS A 11 26.41 -14.97 -2.62
N PRO A 12 25.13 -15.27 -2.34
CA PRO A 12 24.52 -16.48 -2.86
C PRO A 12 24.67 -16.47 -4.39
N ALA A 13 24.96 -17.64 -4.97
CA ALA A 13 24.99 -17.80 -6.42
C ALA A 13 23.72 -17.19 -7.03
N ALA A 14 23.86 -16.47 -8.13
CA ALA A 14 22.72 -15.89 -8.83
C ALA A 14 21.79 -17.03 -9.24
N LEU A 15 20.56 -17.04 -8.72
CA LEU A 15 19.55 -18.02 -9.10
C LEU A 15 19.30 -17.93 -10.60
N THR A 16 19.06 -19.07 -11.23
CA THR A 16 18.55 -19.09 -12.61
C THR A 16 17.17 -18.45 -12.69
N GLU A 17 16.75 -18.00 -13.87
CA GLU A 17 15.42 -17.42 -14.08
C GLU A 17 14.29 -18.35 -13.60
N LYS A 18 14.43 -19.65 -13.86
CA LYS A 18 13.47 -20.68 -13.42
C LYS A 18 13.41 -20.82 -11.91
N GLU A 19 14.55 -20.81 -11.24
CA GLU A 19 14.62 -20.88 -9.77
C GLU A 19 14.08 -19.60 -9.12
N LEU A 20 14.32 -18.44 -9.76
CA LEU A 20 13.78 -17.17 -9.33
C LEU A 20 12.24 -17.16 -9.46
N ALA A 21 11.71 -17.62 -10.58
CA ALA A 21 10.27 -17.75 -10.80
C ALA A 21 9.63 -18.68 -9.75
N ALA A 22 10.16 -19.90 -9.57
CA ALA A 22 9.64 -20.83 -8.58
C ALA A 22 9.70 -20.28 -7.15
N ARG A 23 10.76 -19.54 -6.81
CA ARG A 23 10.87 -18.86 -5.52
C ARG A 23 9.84 -17.75 -5.36
N ASN A 24 9.56 -17.00 -6.42
CA ASN A 24 8.57 -15.92 -6.42
C ASN A 24 7.16 -16.48 -6.24
N ASP A 25 6.83 -17.57 -6.93
CA ASP A 25 5.53 -18.26 -6.78
C ASP A 25 5.35 -18.78 -5.35
N ALA A 26 6.38 -19.42 -4.80
CA ALA A 26 6.37 -19.86 -3.40
C ALA A 26 6.25 -18.67 -2.42
N ALA A 27 6.83 -17.51 -2.76
CA ALA A 27 6.70 -16.30 -1.97
C ALA A 27 5.28 -15.71 -2.04
N LEU A 28 4.62 -15.72 -3.19
CA LEU A 28 3.23 -15.30 -3.34
C LEU A 28 2.30 -16.22 -2.54
N ALA A 29 2.44 -17.53 -2.68
CA ALA A 29 1.60 -18.51 -2.00
C ALA A 29 1.65 -18.41 -0.46
N ARG A 30 2.79 -17.99 0.12
CA ARG A 30 2.92 -17.86 1.57
C ARG A 30 2.45 -16.51 2.12
N VAL A 31 2.38 -15.45 1.30
CA VAL A 31 2.05 -14.09 1.78
C VAL A 31 0.68 -14.07 2.46
N ASP A 32 -0.29 -14.78 1.91
CA ASP A 32 -1.67 -14.81 2.42
C ASP A 32 -1.77 -15.32 3.87
N GLY A 33 -0.85 -16.18 4.30
CA GLY A 33 -0.80 -16.70 5.67
C GLY A 33 0.13 -15.92 6.61
N MET A 34 0.78 -14.85 6.16
CA MET A 34 1.70 -14.08 7.01
C MET A 34 0.94 -13.16 7.97
N GLU A 35 1.30 -13.20 9.24
CA GLU A 35 0.69 -12.39 10.31
C GLU A 35 1.71 -11.53 11.07
N ASP A 36 2.95 -11.50 10.58
CA ASP A 36 4.05 -10.77 11.19
C ASP A 36 4.40 -9.52 10.35
N LEU A 37 4.17 -8.36 10.96
CA LEU A 37 4.38 -7.05 10.32
C LEU A 37 5.83 -6.83 9.90
N GLU A 38 6.79 -7.28 10.70
CA GLU A 38 8.22 -7.09 10.42
C GLU A 38 8.66 -8.02 9.29
N LYS A 39 8.20 -9.28 9.29
CA LYS A 39 8.47 -10.22 8.20
C LYS A 39 7.88 -9.75 6.87
N LEU A 40 6.68 -9.15 6.87
CA LEU A 40 6.09 -8.57 5.67
C LEU A 40 6.92 -7.39 5.15
N ARG A 41 7.34 -6.48 6.03
CA ARG A 41 8.23 -5.36 5.64
C ARG A 41 9.58 -5.85 5.11
N ASN A 42 10.16 -6.87 5.72
CA ASN A 42 11.39 -7.50 5.25
C ASN A 42 11.20 -8.18 3.89
N LEU A 43 10.03 -8.79 3.66
CA LEU A 43 9.69 -9.36 2.36
C LEU A 43 9.59 -8.27 1.29
N MET A 44 8.90 -7.15 1.58
CA MET A 44 8.80 -6.01 0.67
C MET A 44 10.20 -5.48 0.30
N ALA A 45 11.06 -5.20 1.28
CA ALA A 45 12.41 -4.70 1.03
C ALA A 45 13.28 -5.68 0.21
N ASN A 46 13.11 -6.98 0.43
CA ASN A 46 13.81 -8.00 -0.36
C ASN A 46 13.28 -8.09 -1.79
N ALA A 47 11.96 -8.04 -1.96
CA ALA A 47 11.32 -8.05 -3.27
C ALA A 47 11.72 -6.82 -4.09
N ASP A 48 11.77 -5.63 -3.46
CA ASP A 48 12.29 -4.39 -4.05
C ASP A 48 13.73 -4.55 -4.53
N ARG A 49 14.63 -5.01 -3.64
CA ARG A 49 16.04 -5.24 -3.97
C ARG A 49 16.23 -6.25 -5.11
N MET A 50 15.29 -7.16 -5.30
CA MET A 50 15.33 -8.20 -6.32
C MET A 50 14.52 -7.85 -7.58
N GLY A 51 13.85 -6.70 -7.63
CA GLY A 51 13.01 -6.28 -8.76
C GLY A 51 11.72 -7.10 -8.92
N VAL A 52 11.23 -7.76 -7.86
CA VAL A 52 10.05 -8.65 -7.91
C VAL A 52 8.81 -7.93 -7.38
N MET A 53 8.27 -7.00 -8.19
CA MET A 53 7.12 -6.17 -7.79
C MET A 53 5.87 -6.96 -7.37
N PRO A 54 5.46 -8.05 -8.03
CA PRO A 54 4.28 -8.81 -7.60
C PRO A 54 4.34 -9.30 -6.15
N VAL A 55 5.52 -9.77 -5.70
CA VAL A 55 5.73 -10.23 -4.33
C VAL A 55 5.71 -9.05 -3.36
N ARG A 56 6.31 -7.93 -3.75
CA ARG A 56 6.32 -6.70 -2.97
C ARG A 56 4.89 -6.22 -2.73
N ASP A 57 4.07 -6.16 -3.77
CA ASP A 57 2.73 -5.63 -3.72
C ASP A 57 1.77 -6.56 -2.97
N ALA A 58 1.91 -7.87 -3.13
CA ALA A 58 1.19 -8.85 -2.32
C ALA A 58 1.52 -8.67 -0.83
N ALA A 59 2.81 -8.56 -0.49
CA ALA A 59 3.25 -8.34 0.89
C ALA A 59 2.74 -7.00 1.45
N PHE A 60 2.72 -5.95 0.64
CA PHE A 60 2.19 -4.65 1.00
C PHE A 60 0.69 -4.71 1.31
N ARG A 61 -0.11 -5.32 0.44
CA ARG A 61 -1.55 -5.52 0.66
C ARG A 61 -1.82 -6.33 1.91
N ARG A 62 -1.09 -7.43 2.10
CA ARG A 62 -1.18 -8.23 3.33
C ARG A 62 -0.83 -7.42 4.56
N LEU A 63 0.19 -6.56 4.50
CA LEU A 63 0.58 -5.71 5.62
C LEU A 63 -0.52 -4.70 5.99
N ALA A 64 -1.20 -4.11 5.00
CA ALA A 64 -2.35 -3.25 5.27
C ALA A 64 -3.51 -4.04 5.90
N LEU A 65 -3.79 -5.23 5.37
CA LEU A 65 -4.85 -6.12 5.87
C LEU A 65 -4.64 -6.52 7.33
N ILE A 66 -3.46 -7.05 7.70
CA ILE A 66 -3.24 -7.57 9.06
C ILE A 66 -3.06 -6.49 10.13
N GLN A 67 -2.81 -5.24 9.74
CA GLN A 67 -2.84 -4.10 10.67
C GLN A 67 -4.27 -3.61 10.93
N THR A 68 -5.22 -4.01 10.08
CA THR A 68 -6.59 -3.53 10.14
C THR A 68 -7.39 -4.34 11.13
N GLU A 69 -7.83 -3.67 12.18
CA GLU A 69 -8.81 -4.18 13.14
C GLU A 69 -10.23 -3.89 12.65
N GLY A 70 -11.20 -4.70 13.08
CA GLY A 70 -12.61 -4.55 12.72
C GLY A 70 -13.11 -5.69 11.81
N GLU A 71 -14.36 -5.57 11.39
CA GLU A 71 -15.05 -6.59 10.58
C GLU A 71 -14.73 -6.40 9.08
N PRO A 72 -14.15 -7.40 8.40
CA PRO A 72 -13.89 -7.33 6.97
C PRO A 72 -15.16 -7.03 6.16
N GLY A 73 -15.02 -6.21 5.12
CA GLY A 73 -16.15 -5.81 4.28
C GLY A 73 -16.99 -4.66 4.83
N THR A 74 -16.63 -4.10 5.98
CA THR A 74 -17.18 -2.80 6.44
C THR A 74 -16.39 -1.63 5.84
N ILE A 75 -17.06 -0.47 5.71
CA ILE A 75 -16.41 0.75 5.25
C ILE A 75 -15.30 1.20 6.21
N GLU A 76 -15.46 1.02 7.53
CA GLU A 76 -14.42 1.32 8.51
C GLU A 76 -13.16 0.47 8.29
N TYR A 77 -13.32 -0.82 8.02
CA TYR A 77 -12.22 -1.74 7.74
C TYR A 77 -11.45 -1.31 6.49
N ASP A 78 -12.15 -1.02 5.40
CA ASP A 78 -11.54 -0.59 4.15
C ASP A 78 -10.88 0.81 4.24
N ALA A 79 -11.51 1.73 4.99
CA ALA A 79 -10.94 3.06 5.26
C ALA A 79 -9.65 2.95 6.09
N LEU A 80 -9.60 2.05 7.08
CA LEU A 80 -8.40 1.80 7.85
C LEU A 80 -7.28 1.20 7.01
N GLN A 81 -7.57 0.29 6.08
CA GLN A 81 -6.57 -0.22 5.14
C GLN A 81 -5.95 0.89 4.30
N THR A 82 -6.76 1.82 3.79
CA THR A 82 -6.28 3.02 3.07
C THR A 82 -5.31 3.84 3.92
N ILE A 83 -5.65 4.07 5.19
CA ILE A 83 -4.81 4.80 6.14
C ILE A 83 -3.49 4.04 6.40
N PHE A 84 -3.53 2.74 6.65
CA PHE A 84 -2.33 1.94 6.91
C PHE A 84 -1.41 1.87 5.69
N ALA A 85 -1.99 1.73 4.50
CA ALA A 85 -1.25 1.77 3.24
C ALA A 85 -0.48 3.09 3.11
N TYR A 86 -1.16 4.22 3.28
CA TYR A 86 -0.50 5.51 3.14
C TYR A 86 0.55 5.76 4.25
N GLU A 87 0.26 5.40 5.51
CA GLU A 87 1.25 5.48 6.60
C GLU A 87 2.49 4.63 6.32
N GLN A 88 2.34 3.47 5.69
CA GLN A 88 3.45 2.62 5.29
C GLN A 88 4.27 3.25 4.15
N LEU A 89 3.65 3.86 3.15
CA LEU A 89 4.38 4.58 2.08
C LEU A 89 5.15 5.78 2.64
N VAL A 90 4.52 6.55 3.51
CA VAL A 90 5.19 7.66 4.22
C VAL A 90 6.33 7.15 5.10
N ARG A 91 6.19 5.96 5.71
CA ARG A 91 7.27 5.33 6.47
C ARG A 91 8.46 4.95 5.59
N GLU A 92 8.20 4.45 4.39
CA GLU A 92 9.25 4.14 3.40
C GLU A 92 9.98 5.39 2.95
N GLU A 93 9.25 6.47 2.66
CA GLU A 93 9.80 7.75 2.22
C GLU A 93 10.64 8.43 3.32
N LEU A 94 10.11 8.48 4.55
CA LEU A 94 10.76 9.20 5.65
C LEU A 94 11.73 8.33 6.47
N GLY A 95 11.78 7.02 6.22
CA GLY A 95 12.54 6.05 7.01
C GLY A 95 12.04 5.85 8.45
N LYS A 96 10.90 6.44 8.82
CA LYS A 96 10.32 6.36 10.17
C LYS A 96 8.80 6.34 10.14
N ALA A 97 8.18 5.68 11.11
CA ALA A 97 6.73 5.63 11.21
C ALA A 97 6.15 7.04 11.42
N LYS A 98 5.14 7.39 10.62
CA LYS A 98 4.35 8.61 10.77
C LYS A 98 2.87 8.23 10.75
N ARG A 99 2.15 8.68 11.77
CA ARG A 99 0.72 8.40 11.94
C ARG A 99 -0.11 9.55 11.36
N LEU A 100 -1.15 9.24 10.60
CA LEU A 100 -2.12 10.21 10.08
C LEU A 100 -3.13 10.58 11.16
N THR A 101 -2.66 11.21 12.24
CA THR A 101 -3.45 11.49 13.45
C THR A 101 -4.75 12.24 13.14
N ARG A 102 -4.72 13.23 12.23
CA ARG A 102 -5.92 14.01 11.87
C ARG A 102 -6.97 13.15 11.16
N THR A 103 -6.55 12.35 10.18
CA THR A 103 -7.44 11.44 9.44
C THR A 103 -8.04 10.38 10.35
N ARG A 104 -7.21 9.75 11.19
CA ARG A 104 -7.68 8.78 12.19
C ARG A 104 -8.64 9.40 13.20
N MET A 105 -8.37 10.62 13.67
CA MET A 105 -9.29 11.34 14.55
C MET A 105 -10.62 11.67 13.86
N LYS A 106 -10.61 12.03 12.58
CA LYS A 106 -11.83 12.27 11.81
C LYS A 106 -12.64 10.98 11.66
N LEU A 107 -11.98 9.88 11.34
CA LEU A 107 -12.58 8.55 11.25
C LEU A 107 -13.27 8.15 12.57
N THR A 108 -12.60 8.32 13.71
CA THR A 108 -13.18 7.95 15.02
C THR A 108 -14.28 8.90 15.50
N LYS A 109 -14.22 10.20 15.16
CA LYS A 109 -15.21 11.18 15.61
C LYS A 109 -16.46 11.26 14.74
N SER A 110 -16.31 11.07 13.44
CA SER A 110 -17.38 11.33 12.46
C SER A 110 -17.74 10.13 11.58
N GLY A 111 -17.07 8.98 11.76
CA GLY A 111 -17.30 7.78 10.95
C GLY A 111 -16.56 7.79 9.61
N ALA A 112 -16.53 6.63 8.95
CA ALA A 112 -15.77 6.42 7.72
C ALA A 112 -16.33 7.20 6.53
N VAL A 113 -17.65 7.24 6.38
CA VAL A 113 -18.33 8.00 5.32
C VAL A 113 -17.86 9.45 5.33
N ASN A 114 -18.08 10.16 6.44
CA ASN A 114 -17.67 11.56 6.57
C ASN A 114 -16.15 11.77 6.43
N ALA A 115 -15.34 10.81 6.88
CA ALA A 115 -13.89 10.90 6.74
C ALA A 115 -13.46 10.85 5.27
N LEU A 116 -14.07 9.97 4.47
CA LEU A 116 -13.74 9.72 3.07
C LEU A 116 -14.39 10.71 2.09
N SER A 117 -15.53 11.34 2.41
CA SER A 117 -16.24 12.24 1.48
C SER A 117 -15.39 13.39 0.94
N ASP A 118 -14.38 13.83 1.68
CA ASP A 118 -13.49 14.93 1.24
C ASP A 118 -12.37 14.45 0.29
N PHE A 119 -12.08 13.14 0.26
CA PHE A 119 -10.91 12.58 -0.41
C PHE A 119 -10.93 12.90 -1.91
N PRO A 120 -12.02 12.68 -2.67
CA PRO A 120 -12.04 12.91 -4.12
C PRO A 120 -11.71 14.36 -4.54
N THR A 121 -11.91 15.33 -3.64
CA THR A 121 -11.66 16.75 -3.91
C THR A 121 -10.43 17.32 -3.19
N ALA A 122 -9.69 16.49 -2.46
CA ALA A 122 -8.54 16.96 -1.69
C ALA A 122 -7.41 17.42 -2.63
N THR A 123 -7.11 18.72 -2.62
CA THR A 123 -6.11 19.39 -3.48
C THR A 123 -4.72 19.56 -2.83
N ALA A 124 -4.51 19.10 -1.60
CA ALA A 124 -3.27 19.38 -0.88
C ALA A 124 -2.08 18.54 -1.39
N GLU A 125 -0.88 19.14 -1.36
CA GLU A 125 0.44 18.71 -1.89
C GLU A 125 0.99 17.34 -1.45
N TYR A 126 0.23 16.51 -0.76
CA TYR A 126 0.61 15.12 -0.44
C TYR A 126 -0.64 14.25 -0.48
N SER A 127 -1.29 14.21 -1.64
CA SER A 127 -2.51 13.42 -1.81
C SER A 127 -2.12 11.94 -1.73
N ALA A 128 -2.61 11.26 -0.68
CA ALA A 128 -2.46 9.81 -0.52
C ALA A 128 -2.85 9.07 -1.80
N PHE A 129 -3.82 9.62 -2.53
CA PHE A 129 -4.26 9.19 -3.84
C PHE A 129 -3.10 9.10 -4.83
N ASP A 130 -2.38 10.20 -5.12
CA ASP A 130 -1.32 10.20 -6.14
C ASP A 130 -0.20 9.22 -5.76
N THR A 131 0.16 9.14 -4.47
CA THR A 131 1.17 8.19 -3.99
C THR A 131 0.74 6.74 -4.18
N LEU A 132 -0.53 6.42 -3.92
CA LEU A 132 -1.08 5.08 -4.10
C LEU A 132 -1.20 4.72 -5.60
N ILE A 133 -1.66 5.65 -6.43
CA ILE A 133 -1.75 5.48 -7.89
C ILE A 133 -0.35 5.21 -8.47
N ALA A 134 0.65 6.02 -8.13
CA ALA A 134 2.02 5.87 -8.61
C ALA A 134 2.68 4.53 -8.21
N ARG A 135 2.11 3.83 -7.24
CA ARG A 135 2.56 2.50 -6.79
C ARG A 135 1.68 1.35 -7.28
N GLY A 136 0.70 1.61 -8.16
CA GLY A 136 -0.25 0.58 -8.63
C GLY A 136 -1.18 0.06 -7.54
N LEU A 137 -1.39 0.85 -6.47
CA LEU A 137 -2.22 0.52 -5.30
C LEU A 137 -3.56 1.24 -5.34
N GLN A 138 -4.12 1.42 -6.54
CA GLN A 138 -5.39 2.10 -6.78
C GLN A 138 -6.56 1.49 -5.99
N ASP A 139 -6.52 0.19 -5.72
CA ASP A 139 -7.50 -0.55 -4.92
C ASP A 139 -7.54 -0.12 -3.44
N LEU A 140 -6.44 0.47 -2.95
CA LEU A 140 -6.29 0.96 -1.58
C LEU A 140 -6.52 2.48 -1.45
N THR A 141 -7.01 3.15 -2.50
CA THR A 141 -7.39 4.57 -2.44
C THR A 141 -8.72 4.76 -1.73
N GLY A 142 -8.94 5.93 -1.12
CA GLY A 142 -10.24 6.26 -0.52
C GLY A 142 -11.35 6.33 -1.57
N GLU A 143 -11.02 6.77 -2.78
CA GLU A 143 -11.89 6.77 -3.95
C GLU A 143 -12.36 5.35 -4.30
N ALA A 144 -11.46 4.37 -4.31
CA ALA A 144 -11.84 2.97 -4.51
C ALA A 144 -12.71 2.43 -3.37
N VAL A 145 -12.48 2.85 -2.12
CA VAL A 145 -13.36 2.51 -0.99
C VAL A 145 -14.75 3.09 -1.19
N ILE A 146 -14.86 4.36 -1.59
CA ILE A 146 -16.15 5.01 -1.88
C ILE A 146 -16.95 4.22 -2.92
N LEU A 147 -16.29 3.77 -3.99
CA LEU A 147 -16.97 3.02 -5.05
C LEU A 147 -17.34 1.59 -4.64
N ARG A 148 -16.58 0.95 -3.73
CA ARG A 148 -16.97 -0.36 -3.17
C ARG A 148 -18.16 -0.27 -2.21
N HIS A 149 -18.26 0.82 -1.46
CA HIS A 149 -19.33 1.10 -0.49
C HIS A 149 -20.31 2.14 -1.03
N ALA A 150 -20.66 2.04 -2.30
CA ALA A 150 -21.38 3.11 -3.03
C ALA A 150 -22.73 3.51 -2.40
N ASP A 151 -23.40 2.60 -1.72
CA ASP A 151 -24.70 2.85 -1.08
C ASP A 151 -24.60 3.80 0.13
N ASP A 152 -23.42 3.97 0.70
CA ASP A 152 -23.17 4.86 1.83
C ASP A 152 -22.89 6.32 1.41
N PHE A 153 -22.75 6.59 0.11
CA PHE A 153 -22.34 7.89 -0.42
C PHE A 153 -23.36 8.47 -1.41
N ASP A 154 -23.48 9.80 -1.42
CA ASP A 154 -24.28 10.50 -2.43
C ASP A 154 -23.67 10.35 -3.84
N SER A 155 -24.48 10.60 -4.88
CA SER A 155 -24.01 10.50 -6.27
C SER A 155 -22.88 11.48 -6.55
N ALA A 156 -22.95 12.71 -6.02
CA ALA A 156 -21.93 13.72 -6.25
C ALA A 156 -20.53 13.30 -5.75
N THR A 157 -20.46 12.60 -4.62
CA THR A 157 -19.21 12.06 -4.06
C THR A 157 -18.69 10.90 -4.91
N ARG A 158 -19.58 10.00 -5.34
CA ARG A 158 -19.23 8.88 -6.21
C ARG A 158 -18.73 9.32 -7.57
N ASP A 159 -19.42 10.26 -8.21
CA ASP A 159 -19.05 10.81 -9.52
C ASP A 159 -17.64 11.44 -9.48
N LYS A 160 -17.31 12.12 -8.37
CA LYS A 160 -15.97 12.69 -8.17
C LYS A 160 -14.91 11.62 -7.93
N ALA A 161 -15.22 10.58 -7.15
CA ALA A 161 -14.30 9.47 -6.89
C ALA A 161 -13.98 8.72 -8.19
N GLU A 162 -15.02 8.42 -8.99
CA GLU A 162 -14.88 7.82 -10.32
C GLU A 162 -14.09 8.72 -11.26
N ALA A 163 -14.46 10.00 -11.39
CA ALA A 163 -13.75 10.93 -12.26
C ALA A 163 -12.26 11.05 -11.92
N ARG A 164 -11.91 11.04 -10.62
CA ARG A 164 -10.51 11.10 -10.19
C ARG A 164 -9.75 9.82 -10.55
N LEU A 165 -10.35 8.65 -10.34
CA LEU A 165 -9.75 7.36 -10.72
C LEU A 165 -9.59 7.21 -12.24
N GLU A 166 -10.58 7.64 -13.02
CA GLU A 166 -10.51 7.63 -14.49
C GLU A 166 -9.45 8.61 -15.01
N ALA A 167 -9.36 9.80 -14.41
CA ALA A 167 -8.32 10.76 -14.75
C ALA A 167 -6.90 10.19 -14.49
N ALA A 168 -6.72 9.42 -13.41
CA ALA A 168 -5.46 8.76 -13.11
C ALA A 168 -5.08 7.66 -14.12
N LYS A 169 -6.06 6.93 -14.67
CA LYS A 169 -5.83 5.93 -15.73
C LYS A 169 -5.45 6.56 -17.07
N ALA A 170 -5.93 7.77 -17.33
CA ALA A 170 -5.69 8.49 -18.58
C ALA A 170 -4.30 9.13 -18.68
N VAL A 171 -3.50 9.12 -17.61
CA VAL A 171 -2.09 9.55 -17.63
C VAL A 171 -1.24 8.36 -18.11
N PRO A 172 -0.62 8.41 -19.31
CA PRO A 172 0.18 7.31 -19.83
C PRO A 172 1.43 7.05 -18.98
N GLU A 173 1.84 5.78 -18.92
CA GLU A 173 3.01 5.22 -18.21
C GLU A 173 4.37 5.79 -18.67
N ASP A 174 4.40 6.60 -19.75
CA ASP A 174 5.62 7.06 -20.42
C ASP A 174 6.21 8.39 -19.89
N ALA A 175 5.70 8.96 -18.79
CA ALA A 175 6.19 10.24 -18.26
C ALA A 175 7.33 10.13 -17.22
N VAL A 176 7.89 8.93 -16.99
CA VAL A 176 9.01 8.72 -16.05
C VAL A 176 10.23 8.15 -16.77
N THR A 177 10.76 8.89 -17.73
CA THR A 177 12.17 8.81 -18.11
C THR A 177 12.73 10.22 -18.23
N ASP A 178 13.90 10.41 -17.61
CA ASP A 178 14.77 11.59 -17.56
C ASP A 178 14.44 12.70 -16.53
N ALA A 179 15.08 12.55 -15.36
CA ALA A 179 15.77 13.64 -14.66
C ALA A 179 16.99 13.10 -13.88
#